data_AF-A0A285GXR2-F1
#
_entry.id   AF-A0A285GXR2-F1
#
_cell.length_a   1.000
_cell.length_b   1.000
_cell.length_c   1.000
_cell.angle_alpha   90.00
_cell.angle_beta   90.00
_cell.angle_gamma   90.00
#
_symmetry.space_group_name_H-M   'P 1'
#
loop_
_entity.id
_entity.type
_entity.pdbx_description
1 polymer ?
#
loop_
_entity_poly.entity_id
_entity_poly.type
_entity_poly.pdbx_seq_one_letter_code
_entity_poly.pdbx_strand_id
1 'polypeptide(L)'
;MSDWPRLFESELLRLGLQPVRARQLTDETAQQAAEHAAPPADVFGPAHLYARHLVAELNTPATAQRLAPGPVLLSLTGVSKRYRRRTVFAGVDLRVRGGEVAAIVGANGCGKSTLLKICAGLTRPSAGEVRRTRRVGFVPQDGGTAGWLTAEEHFTLFGAAAGMVPGRARSTGVHLATRLAWRPSRKQPVQQLSGGTRQKLNLVLGELHAPDLLLLDEPYQGFDQGTYLDFWQQVFAWRDAGRAVVVVTHLLHDLQNVDHVLDLGASFEEGQR
;
A
#
# COMPACT_ATOMS: atom_id res chain seq x y z
N MET A 1 16.93 14.34 28.25
CA MET A 1 15.45 14.21 28.14
C MET A 1 15.09 14.52 26.70
N SER A 2 14.37 13.64 26.00
CA SER A 2 14.09 13.84 24.57
C SER A 2 13.21 15.08 24.36
N ASP A 3 13.58 15.98 23.44
CA ASP A 3 12.81 17.19 23.10
C ASP A 3 11.54 16.90 22.27
N TRP A 4 11.16 15.63 22.18
CA TRP A 4 10.11 15.11 21.31
C TRP A 4 8.74 15.79 21.52
N PRO A 5 8.22 15.97 22.76
CA PRO A 5 6.91 16.59 22.96
C PRO A 5 6.84 18.04 22.43
N ARG A 6 7.90 18.84 22.62
CA ARG A 6 7.96 20.20 22.08
C ARG A 6 7.98 20.21 20.56
N LEU A 7 8.77 19.32 19.94
CA LEU A 7 8.86 19.22 18.49
C LEU A 7 7.52 18.78 17.87
N PHE A 8 6.80 17.90 18.58
CA PHE A 8 5.48 17.42 18.18
C PHE A 8 4.44 18.54 18.24
N GLU A 9 4.31 19.22 19.37
CA GLU A 9 3.38 20.36 19.54
C GLU A 9 3.67 21.45 18.50
N SER A 10 4.95 21.77 18.26
CA SER A 10 5.35 22.77 17.27
C SER A 10 4.94 22.40 15.84
N GLU A 11 5.06 21.12 15.45
CA GLU A 11 4.59 20.67 14.13
C GLU A 11 3.05 20.67 14.04
N LEU A 12 2.33 20.26 15.09
CA LEU A 12 0.86 20.31 15.12
C LEU A 12 0.35 21.74 14.89
N LEU A 13 0.96 22.73 15.57
CA LEU A 13 0.66 24.15 15.38
C LEU A 13 0.96 24.61 13.95
N ARG A 14 2.09 24.19 13.38
CA ARG A 14 2.48 24.51 11.99
C ARG A 14 1.49 23.95 10.97
N LEU A 15 0.92 22.79 11.25
CA LEU A 15 -0.09 22.13 10.43
C LEU A 15 -1.51 22.70 10.63
N GLY A 16 -1.67 23.73 11.47
CA GLY A 16 -2.91 24.49 11.59
C GLY A 16 -3.84 24.04 12.72
N LEU A 17 -3.40 23.17 13.64
CA LEU A 17 -4.19 22.84 14.82
C LEU A 17 -4.26 24.02 15.80
N GLN A 18 -5.41 24.16 16.45
CA GLN A 18 -5.61 25.12 17.52
C GLN A 18 -4.66 24.84 18.71
N PRO A 19 -4.06 25.85 19.36
CA PRO A 19 -3.07 25.65 20.41
C PRO A 19 -3.52 24.77 21.58
N VAL A 20 -4.78 24.92 22.01
CA VAL A 20 -5.35 24.09 23.08
C VAL A 20 -5.42 22.62 22.67
N ARG A 21 -5.79 22.35 21.41
CA ARG A 21 -5.90 20.99 20.87
C ARG A 21 -4.53 20.35 20.65
N ALA A 22 -3.55 21.12 20.17
CA ALA A 22 -2.18 20.66 20.00
C ALA A 22 -1.54 20.23 21.33
N ARG A 23 -1.79 20.99 22.42
CA ARG A 23 -1.35 20.62 23.78
C ARG A 23 -2.00 19.33 24.27
N GLN A 24 -3.32 19.23 24.19
CA GLN A 24 -4.03 18.00 24.59
C GLN A 24 -3.48 16.76 23.91
N LEU A 25 -3.33 16.79 22.58
CA LEU A 25 -2.80 15.66 21.81
C LEU A 25 -1.35 15.33 22.19
N THR A 26 -0.54 16.35 22.50
CA THR A 26 0.84 16.17 22.97
C THR A 26 0.88 15.47 24.32
N ASP A 27 0.01 15.87 25.26
CA ASP A 27 -0.10 15.25 26.58
C ASP A 27 -0.61 13.81 26.49
N GLU A 28 -1.66 13.56 25.69
CA GLU A 28 -2.21 12.22 25.43
C GLU A 28 -1.15 11.28 24.83
N THR A 29 -0.42 11.74 23.83
CA THR A 29 0.64 10.95 23.18
C THR A 29 1.79 10.66 24.16
N ALA A 30 2.17 11.63 24.99
CA ALA A 30 3.21 11.44 26.00
C ALA A 30 2.79 10.42 27.07
N GLN A 31 1.52 10.45 27.49
CA GLN A 31 0.97 9.48 28.42
C GLN A 31 0.98 8.07 27.81
N GLN A 32 0.56 7.92 26.57
CA GLN A 32 0.53 6.64 25.87
C GLN A 32 1.94 6.04 25.67
N ALA A 33 2.96 6.87 25.37
CA ALA A 33 4.36 6.41 25.35
C ALA A 33 4.79 5.88 26.73
N ALA A 34 4.41 6.58 27.80
CA ALA A 34 4.77 6.21 29.17
C ALA A 34 4.13 4.87 29.58
N GLU A 35 2.89 4.60 29.16
CA GLU A 35 2.21 3.32 29.35
C GLU A 35 2.93 2.16 28.65
N HIS A 36 3.66 2.43 27.57
CA HIS A 36 4.49 1.45 26.85
C HIS A 36 5.92 1.37 27.37
N ALA A 37 6.25 2.08 28.46
CA ALA A 37 7.58 2.14 29.08
C ALA A 37 8.71 2.44 28.08
N ALA A 38 8.40 3.19 27.02
CA ALA A 38 9.32 3.47 25.92
C ALA A 38 9.35 4.97 25.59
N PRO A 39 10.48 5.50 25.10
CA PRO A 39 10.55 6.87 24.58
C PRO A 39 9.51 7.11 23.47
N PRO A 40 8.84 8.28 23.40
CA PRO A 40 7.88 8.58 22.35
C PRO A 40 8.43 8.41 20.92
N ALA A 41 9.73 8.67 20.73
CA ALA A 41 10.40 8.45 19.45
C ALA A 41 10.44 6.98 19.01
N ASP A 42 10.47 6.05 19.96
CA ASP A 42 10.53 4.61 19.68
C ASP A 42 9.14 4.03 19.45
N VAL A 43 8.11 4.64 20.06
CA VAL A 43 6.71 4.22 19.92
C VAL A 43 6.07 4.84 18.68
N PHE A 44 6.24 6.15 18.49
CA PHE A 44 5.53 6.95 17.48
C PHE A 44 6.42 7.43 16.35
N GLY A 45 7.74 7.28 16.46
CA GLY A 45 8.69 7.77 15.46
C GLY A 45 9.02 9.25 15.60
N PRO A 46 9.60 9.89 14.57
CA PRO A 46 9.93 11.31 14.60
C PRO A 46 8.67 12.19 14.79
N ALA A 47 8.73 13.10 15.76
CA ALA A 47 7.62 13.97 16.15
C ALA A 47 6.89 14.65 14.98
N HIS A 48 7.64 15.22 14.02
CA HIS A 48 7.03 15.91 12.89
C HIS A 48 6.25 14.98 11.93
N LEU A 49 6.65 13.71 11.81
CA LEU A 49 5.95 12.74 10.97
C LEU A 49 4.66 12.27 11.65
N TYR A 50 4.74 11.97 12.94
CA TYR A 50 3.57 11.59 13.71
C TYR A 50 2.53 12.72 13.75
N ALA A 51 2.97 13.98 13.89
CA ALA A 51 2.09 15.14 13.81
C ALA A 51 1.34 15.20 12.47
N ARG A 52 2.03 15.03 11.34
CA ARG A 52 1.40 15.02 10.01
C ARG A 52 0.36 13.92 9.86
N HIS A 53 0.66 12.72 10.36
CA HIS A 53 -0.29 11.62 10.34
C HIS A 53 -1.54 11.93 11.16
N LEU A 54 -1.36 12.39 12.40
CA LEU A 54 -2.46 12.71 13.29
C LEU A 54 -3.33 13.85 12.75
N VAL A 55 -2.73 14.90 12.18
CA VAL A 55 -3.48 15.98 11.53
C VAL A 55 -4.21 15.50 10.29
N ALA A 56 -3.61 14.60 9.50
CA ALA A 56 -4.28 13.99 8.35
C ALA A 56 -5.51 13.16 8.79
N GLU A 57 -5.40 12.39 9.88
CA GLU A 57 -6.54 11.67 10.46
C GLU A 57 -7.62 12.61 10.98
N LEU A 58 -7.24 13.66 11.72
CA LEU A 58 -8.20 14.64 12.28
C LEU A 58 -8.88 15.48 11.19
N ASN A 59 -8.19 15.75 10.08
CA ASN A 59 -8.73 16.46 8.92
C ASN A 59 -9.38 15.52 7.91
N THR A 60 -9.28 14.20 8.10
CA THR A 60 -10.14 13.26 7.38
C THR A 60 -11.54 13.55 7.88
N PRO A 61 -12.46 14.02 7.02
CA PRO A 61 -13.79 14.33 7.50
C PRO A 61 -14.35 13.05 8.10
N ALA A 62 -14.79 13.10 9.36
CA ALA A 62 -15.54 12.04 10.06
C ALA A 62 -16.83 11.63 9.31
N THR A 63 -17.07 12.25 8.16
CA THR A 63 -18.12 11.98 7.20
C THR A 63 -17.64 12.36 5.79
N ALA A 64 -16.44 11.93 5.37
CA ALA A 64 -16.25 11.66 3.95
C ALA A 64 -17.27 10.56 3.66
N GLN A 65 -18.44 10.93 3.14
CA GLN A 65 -19.43 9.96 2.68
C GLN A 65 -18.65 9.01 1.79
N ARG A 66 -18.37 7.79 2.28
CA ARG A 66 -17.77 6.75 1.46
C ARG A 66 -18.66 6.70 0.24
N LEU A 67 -18.12 7.05 -0.92
CA LEU A 67 -18.86 6.94 -2.17
C LEU A 67 -19.49 5.55 -2.18
N ALA A 68 -20.77 5.45 -2.53
CA ALA A 68 -21.43 4.16 -2.59
C ALA A 68 -20.52 3.19 -3.37
N PRO A 69 -20.24 1.98 -2.83
CA PRO A 69 -19.26 1.09 -3.42
C PRO A 69 -19.53 0.90 -4.92
N GLY A 70 -18.50 1.09 -5.73
CA GLY A 70 -18.58 0.99 -7.18
C GLY A 70 -18.86 -0.43 -7.67
N PRO A 71 -18.69 -0.72 -8.98
CA PRO A 71 -18.84 -2.07 -9.49
C PRO A 71 -17.79 -3.01 -8.86
N VAL A 72 -18.08 -4.31 -8.87
CA VAL A 72 -17.12 -5.34 -8.45
C VAL A 72 -15.95 -5.38 -9.44
N LEU A 73 -14.74 -5.11 -8.97
CA LEU A 73 -13.53 -5.07 -9.78
C LEU A 73 -12.66 -6.31 -9.60
N LEU A 74 -12.83 -7.04 -8.50
CA LEU A 74 -12.23 -8.35 -8.24
C LEU A 74 -13.24 -9.27 -7.54
N SER A 75 -13.36 -10.51 -8.01
CA SER A 75 -14.14 -11.57 -7.37
C SER A 75 -13.39 -12.89 -7.47
N LEU A 76 -13.15 -13.50 -6.32
CA LEU A 76 -12.65 -14.87 -6.15
C LEU A 76 -13.81 -15.72 -5.64
N THR A 77 -13.99 -16.89 -6.25
CA THR A 77 -15.01 -17.85 -5.82
C THR A 77 -14.40 -19.25 -5.68
N GLY A 78 -14.29 -19.74 -4.44
CA GLY A 78 -13.70 -21.04 -4.10
C GLY A 78 -12.25 -21.23 -4.59
N VAL A 79 -11.47 -20.15 -4.67
CA VAL A 79 -10.14 -20.17 -5.31
C VAL A 79 -9.16 -20.97 -4.48
N SER A 80 -8.53 -21.96 -5.11
CA SER A 80 -7.59 -22.86 -4.45
C SER A 80 -6.29 -22.97 -5.24
N LYS A 81 -5.16 -23.18 -4.56
CA LYS A 81 -3.87 -23.41 -5.21
C LYS A 81 -3.13 -24.58 -4.59
N ARG A 82 -2.69 -25.49 -5.45
CA ARG A 82 -1.89 -26.66 -5.10
C ARG A 82 -0.71 -26.80 -6.05
N TYR A 83 0.46 -27.12 -5.50
CA TYR A 83 1.66 -27.52 -6.24
C TYR A 83 1.96 -28.98 -5.96
N ARG A 84 1.77 -29.84 -6.96
CA ARG A 84 1.89 -31.31 -6.81
C ARG A 84 1.08 -31.80 -5.61
N ARG A 85 1.72 -32.32 -4.57
CA ARG A 85 1.05 -32.84 -3.35
C ARG A 85 0.84 -31.78 -2.27
N ARG A 86 1.41 -30.58 -2.40
CA ARG A 86 1.33 -29.52 -1.40
C ARG A 86 0.21 -28.53 -1.74
N THR A 87 -0.83 -28.50 -0.94
CA THR A 87 -1.83 -27.42 -0.98
C THR A 87 -1.23 -26.16 -0.36
N VAL A 88 -1.39 -25.03 -1.02
CA VAL A 88 -0.93 -23.71 -0.55
C VAL A 88 -2.05 -23.03 0.22
N PHE A 89 -3.25 -22.99 -0.39
CA PHE A 89 -4.50 -22.55 0.22
C PHE A 89 -5.67 -23.17 -0.54
N ALA A 90 -6.86 -23.21 0.08
CA ALA A 90 -8.07 -23.78 -0.51
C ALA A 90 -9.29 -22.92 -0.21
N GLY A 91 -10.26 -22.91 -1.13
CA GLY A 91 -11.59 -22.35 -0.90
C GLY A 91 -11.64 -20.84 -0.64
N VAL A 92 -10.75 -20.05 -1.22
CA VAL A 92 -10.69 -18.60 -0.96
C VAL A 92 -11.78 -17.86 -1.73
N ASP A 93 -12.65 -17.18 -0.98
CA ASP A 93 -13.65 -16.24 -1.47
C ASP A 93 -13.25 -14.80 -1.09
N LEU A 94 -13.33 -13.89 -2.06
CA LEU A 94 -13.05 -12.46 -1.85
C LEU A 94 -13.77 -11.64 -2.91
N ARG A 95 -14.39 -10.53 -2.51
CA ARG A 95 -15.01 -9.59 -3.44
C ARG A 95 -14.57 -8.18 -3.08
N VAL A 96 -14.02 -7.47 -4.06
CA VAL A 96 -13.54 -6.08 -3.89
C VAL A 96 -14.17 -5.20 -4.97
N ARG A 97 -14.83 -4.13 -4.54
CA ARG A 97 -15.45 -3.13 -5.41
C ARG A 97 -14.55 -1.92 -5.61
N GLY A 98 -14.85 -1.13 -6.63
CA GLY A 98 -14.27 0.21 -6.76
C GLY A 98 -14.59 1.04 -5.52
N GLY A 99 -13.58 1.67 -4.93
CA GLY A 99 -13.73 2.38 -3.66
C GLY A 99 -13.52 1.53 -2.41
N GLU A 100 -13.03 0.28 -2.55
CA GLU A 100 -12.72 -0.59 -1.42
C GLU A 100 -11.23 -0.96 -1.36
N VAL A 101 -10.71 -1.10 -0.15
CA VAL A 101 -9.38 -1.66 0.14
C VAL A 101 -9.54 -3.01 0.83
N ALA A 102 -8.91 -4.04 0.28
CA ALA A 102 -8.80 -5.35 0.90
C ALA A 102 -7.36 -5.62 1.36
N ALA A 103 -7.20 -6.06 2.60
CA ALA A 103 -5.93 -6.54 3.13
C ALA A 103 -5.90 -8.07 3.12
N ILE A 104 -4.81 -8.66 2.62
CA ILE A 104 -4.53 -10.08 2.73
C ILE A 104 -3.43 -10.27 3.77
N VAL A 105 -3.75 -10.97 4.84
CA VAL A 105 -2.86 -11.25 5.97
C VAL A 105 -2.62 -12.75 6.13
N GLY A 106 -1.64 -13.10 6.95
CA GLY A 106 -1.29 -14.49 7.26
C GLY A 106 0.21 -14.75 7.30
N ALA A 107 0.59 -15.90 7.85
CA ALA A 107 1.99 -16.28 8.06
C ALA A 107 2.85 -16.27 6.79
N ASN A 108 4.17 -16.17 6.96
CA ASN A 108 5.11 -16.31 5.84
C ASN A 108 4.95 -17.68 5.18
N GLY A 109 4.83 -17.70 3.86
CA GLY A 109 4.67 -18.94 3.10
C GLY A 109 3.23 -19.51 3.03
N CYS A 110 2.21 -18.85 3.59
CA CYS A 110 0.80 -19.29 3.43
C CYS A 110 0.24 -19.03 2.01
N GLY A 111 0.99 -18.33 1.15
CA GLY A 111 0.64 -18.16 -0.26
C GLY A 111 0.06 -16.81 -0.66
N LYS A 112 0.16 -15.77 0.18
CA LYS A 112 -0.34 -14.41 -0.11
C LYS A 112 0.10 -13.87 -1.47
N SER A 113 1.40 -13.88 -1.74
CA SER A 113 1.96 -13.49 -3.03
C SER A 113 1.49 -14.38 -4.18
N THR A 114 1.21 -15.66 -3.91
CA THR A 114 0.65 -16.58 -4.92
C THR A 114 -0.80 -16.24 -5.23
N LEU A 115 -1.60 -15.87 -4.22
CA LEU A 115 -2.97 -15.41 -4.38
C LEU A 115 -3.01 -14.09 -5.18
N LEU A 116 -2.15 -13.12 -4.86
CA LEU A 116 -2.01 -11.88 -5.63
C LEU A 116 -1.63 -12.15 -7.09
N LYS A 117 -0.68 -13.05 -7.37
CA LYS A 117 -0.31 -13.45 -8.74
C LYS A 117 -1.48 -14.09 -9.49
N ILE A 118 -2.35 -14.83 -8.80
CA ILE A 118 -3.60 -15.35 -9.37
C ILE A 118 -4.58 -14.21 -9.67
N CYS A 119 -4.76 -13.27 -8.75
CA CYS A 119 -5.57 -12.07 -8.96
C CYS A 119 -5.05 -11.22 -10.13
N ALA A 120 -3.73 -11.14 -10.33
CA ALA A 120 -3.12 -10.45 -11.45
C ALA A 120 -3.24 -11.22 -12.78
N GLY A 121 -3.58 -12.52 -12.73
CA GLY A 121 -3.60 -13.41 -13.89
C GLY A 121 -2.24 -13.94 -14.33
N LEU A 122 -1.20 -13.74 -13.52
CA LEU A 122 0.16 -14.24 -13.76
C LEU A 122 0.30 -15.72 -13.40
N THR A 123 -0.65 -16.27 -12.65
CA THR A 123 -0.69 -17.68 -12.26
C THR A 123 -2.12 -18.20 -12.31
N ARG A 124 -2.33 -19.41 -12.83
CA ARG A 124 -3.66 -20.03 -12.83
C ARG A 124 -3.99 -20.63 -11.45
N PRO A 125 -5.24 -20.50 -10.98
CA PRO A 125 -5.70 -21.26 -9.81
C PRO A 125 -5.77 -22.76 -10.16
N SER A 126 -5.74 -23.60 -9.13
CA SER A 126 -5.94 -25.06 -9.27
C SER A 126 -7.43 -25.43 -9.27
N ALA A 127 -8.28 -24.63 -8.62
CA ALA A 127 -9.73 -24.73 -8.62
C ALA A 127 -10.34 -23.36 -8.31
N GLY A 128 -11.64 -23.20 -8.55
CA GLY A 128 -12.39 -21.96 -8.36
C GLY A 128 -12.30 -21.00 -9.54
N GLU A 129 -12.95 -19.85 -9.41
CA GLU A 129 -13.07 -18.83 -10.45
C GLU A 129 -12.50 -17.49 -10.01
N VAL A 130 -11.83 -16.79 -10.93
CA VAL A 130 -11.29 -15.43 -10.73
C VAL A 130 -11.87 -14.52 -11.80
N ARG A 131 -12.67 -13.53 -11.39
CA ARG A 131 -13.14 -12.44 -12.25
C ARG A 131 -12.49 -11.14 -11.83
N ARG A 132 -12.01 -10.36 -12.79
CA ARG A 132 -11.37 -9.06 -12.54
C ARG A 132 -11.58 -8.09 -13.70
N THR A 133 -11.45 -6.80 -13.42
CA THR A 133 -11.34 -5.76 -14.45
C THR A 133 -10.12 -5.98 -15.36
N ARG A 134 -10.13 -5.34 -16.55
CA ARG A 134 -9.03 -5.45 -17.53
C ARG A 134 -7.80 -4.64 -17.13
N ARG A 135 -7.98 -3.48 -16.48
CA ARG A 135 -6.88 -2.58 -16.13
C ARG A 135 -6.38 -2.88 -14.72
N VAL A 136 -5.34 -3.69 -14.63
CA VAL A 136 -4.77 -4.16 -13.37
C VAL A 136 -3.33 -3.69 -13.23
N GLY A 137 -3.05 -2.96 -12.15
CA GLY A 137 -1.70 -2.62 -11.72
C GLY A 137 -1.21 -3.65 -10.71
N PHE A 138 -0.11 -4.33 -11.00
CA PHE A 138 0.52 -5.28 -10.09
C PHE A 138 1.87 -4.76 -9.64
N VAL A 139 2.05 -4.65 -8.32
CA VAL A 139 3.27 -4.22 -7.66
C VAL A 139 3.82 -5.42 -6.89
N PRO A 140 4.81 -6.14 -7.45
CA PRO A 140 5.41 -7.29 -6.79
C PRO A 140 6.32 -6.88 -5.62
N GLN A 141 6.53 -7.82 -4.70
CA GLN A 141 7.46 -7.68 -3.58
C GLN A 141 8.91 -7.53 -4.09
N ASP A 142 9.40 -8.54 -4.81
CA ASP A 142 10.76 -8.55 -5.37
C ASP A 142 10.76 -8.16 -6.85
N GLY A 143 10.39 -6.91 -7.12
CA GLY A 143 10.75 -6.21 -8.34
C GLY A 143 10.00 -6.56 -9.63
N GLY A 144 10.25 -5.73 -10.65
CA GLY A 144 9.85 -5.90 -12.05
C GLY A 144 10.73 -5.05 -12.98
N THR A 145 11.91 -4.67 -12.48
CA THR A 145 12.75 -3.60 -13.02
C THR A 145 14.10 -4.15 -13.45
N ALA A 146 14.57 -3.75 -14.63
CA ALA A 146 15.90 -4.06 -15.11
C ALA A 146 16.94 -3.13 -14.46
N GLY A 147 17.92 -3.70 -13.76
CA GLY A 147 18.89 -2.93 -12.96
C GLY A 147 19.71 -1.91 -13.75
N TRP A 148 19.96 -2.16 -15.04
CA TRP A 148 20.74 -1.28 -15.92
C TRP A 148 19.94 -0.15 -16.55
N LEU A 149 18.61 -0.18 -16.49
CA LEU A 149 17.76 0.89 -17.00
C LEU A 149 17.56 1.95 -15.90
N THR A 150 17.36 3.20 -16.32
CA THR A 150 16.92 4.32 -15.48
C THR A 150 15.41 4.25 -15.25
N ALA A 151 14.90 5.03 -14.30
CA ALA A 151 13.46 5.10 -14.03
C ALA A 151 12.67 5.63 -15.24
N GLU A 152 13.17 6.65 -15.96
CA GLU A 152 12.48 7.21 -17.13
C GLU A 152 12.41 6.21 -18.30
N GLU A 153 13.42 5.35 -18.45
CA GLU A 153 13.40 4.24 -19.40
C GLU A 153 12.37 3.19 -19.02
N HIS A 154 12.22 2.87 -17.72
CA HIS A 154 11.14 2.01 -17.26
C HIS A 154 9.76 2.60 -17.54
N PHE A 155 9.56 3.91 -17.30
CA PHE A 155 8.29 4.57 -17.62
C PHE A 155 7.98 4.43 -19.10
N THR A 156 8.97 4.60 -19.97
CA THR A 156 8.81 4.43 -21.41
C THR A 156 8.46 2.97 -21.77
N LEU A 157 9.18 2.00 -21.21
CA LEU A 157 9.00 0.57 -21.45
C LEU A 157 7.61 0.09 -21.01
N PHE A 158 7.21 0.38 -19.77
CA PHE A 158 5.92 -0.03 -19.22
C PHE A 158 4.77 0.74 -19.88
N GLY A 159 4.98 2.03 -20.19
CA GLY A 159 4.02 2.82 -20.93
C GLY A 159 3.75 2.25 -22.32
N ALA A 160 4.78 1.78 -23.02
CA ALA A 160 4.62 1.14 -24.33
C ALA A 160 3.76 -0.14 -24.26
N ALA A 161 3.97 -0.97 -23.23
CA ALA A 161 3.14 -2.15 -22.98
C ALA A 161 1.66 -1.81 -22.71
N ALA A 162 1.39 -0.61 -22.22
CA ALA A 162 0.04 -0.06 -22.02
C ALA A 162 -0.46 0.79 -23.20
N GLY A 163 0.25 0.84 -24.34
CA GLY A 163 -0.14 1.63 -25.51
C GLY A 163 0.03 3.14 -25.35
N MET A 164 0.83 3.60 -24.40
CA MET A 164 1.10 5.02 -24.16
C MET A 164 2.19 5.55 -25.10
N VAL A 165 2.04 6.82 -25.52
CA VAL A 165 3.10 7.55 -26.22
C VAL A 165 4.30 7.77 -25.26
N PRO A 166 5.56 7.55 -25.69
CA PRO A 166 6.75 7.65 -24.83
C PRO A 166 6.85 8.93 -24.00
N GLY A 167 6.58 10.09 -24.62
CA GLY A 167 6.61 11.38 -23.92
C GLY A 167 5.59 11.45 -22.78
N ARG A 168 4.37 10.95 -23.03
CA ARG A 168 3.30 10.92 -22.02
C ARG A 168 3.63 9.96 -20.88
N ALA A 169 4.14 8.77 -21.20
CA ALA A 169 4.56 7.80 -20.20
C ALA A 169 5.64 8.37 -19.27
N ARG A 170 6.67 9.02 -19.83
CA ARG A 170 7.71 9.70 -19.04
C ARG A 170 7.14 10.80 -18.16
N SER A 171 6.32 11.71 -18.72
CA SER A 171 5.74 12.81 -17.94
C SER A 171 4.83 12.31 -16.81
N THR A 172 4.02 11.27 -17.07
CA THR A 172 3.15 10.66 -16.07
C THR A 172 3.99 9.99 -14.97
N GLY A 173 5.00 9.20 -15.33
CA GLY A 173 5.87 8.54 -14.36
C GLY A 173 6.62 9.52 -13.46
N VAL A 174 7.14 10.62 -14.00
CA VAL A 174 7.80 11.67 -13.20
C VAL A 174 6.82 12.36 -12.24
N HIS A 175 5.59 12.64 -12.68
CA HIS A 175 4.56 13.21 -11.81
C HIS A 175 4.22 12.24 -10.66
N LEU A 176 3.98 10.96 -10.96
CA LEU A 176 3.69 9.94 -9.96
C LEU A 176 4.85 9.77 -8.97
N ALA A 177 6.10 9.74 -9.45
CA ALA A 177 7.28 9.67 -8.58
C ALA A 177 7.36 10.86 -7.61
N THR A 178 7.01 12.07 -8.10
CA THR A 178 7.03 13.29 -7.28
C THR A 178 6.03 13.22 -6.13
N ARG A 179 4.88 12.56 -6.31
CA ARG A 179 3.89 12.34 -5.23
C ARG A 179 4.42 11.44 -4.11
N LEU A 180 5.36 10.55 -4.43
CA LEU A 180 6.06 9.70 -3.45
C LEU A 180 7.33 10.35 -2.90
N ALA A 181 7.42 11.68 -2.97
CA ALA A 181 8.57 12.48 -2.58
C ALA A 181 9.90 12.03 -3.24
N TRP A 182 9.83 11.55 -4.49
CA TRP A 182 11.00 11.07 -5.22
C TRP A 182 11.14 11.77 -6.58
N ARG A 183 12.35 12.24 -6.89
CA ARG A 183 12.70 12.82 -8.19
C ARG A 183 13.66 11.89 -8.92
N PRO A 184 13.23 11.21 -9.99
CA PRO A 184 14.10 10.29 -10.71
C PRO A 184 15.24 11.01 -11.44
N SER A 185 16.45 10.44 -11.40
CA SER A 185 17.59 10.94 -12.17
C SER A 185 17.67 10.25 -13.54
N ARG A 186 17.93 11.04 -14.59
CA ARG A 186 18.13 10.54 -15.96
C ARG A 186 19.41 9.75 -16.18
N LYS A 187 20.36 9.81 -15.23
CA LYS A 187 21.68 9.17 -15.34
C LYS A 187 21.85 8.00 -14.37
N GLN A 188 20.92 7.81 -13.44
CA GLN A 188 21.05 6.82 -12.38
C GLN A 188 20.29 5.54 -12.77
N PRO A 189 20.99 4.42 -13.02
CA PRO A 189 20.35 3.14 -13.26
C PRO A 189 19.71 2.59 -11.97
N VAL A 190 18.68 1.76 -12.13
CA VAL A 190 17.87 1.22 -11.02
C VAL A 190 18.70 0.44 -10.00
N GLN A 191 19.76 -0.25 -10.43
CA GLN A 191 20.65 -1.00 -9.53
C GLN A 191 21.38 -0.10 -8.50
N GLN A 192 21.48 1.21 -8.77
CA GLN A 192 22.09 2.19 -7.86
C GLN A 192 21.05 2.87 -6.94
N LEU A 193 19.77 2.53 -7.05
CA LEU A 193 18.72 3.06 -6.19
C LEU A 193 18.69 2.31 -4.85
N SER A 194 18.35 3.02 -3.77
CA SER A 194 18.07 2.39 -2.47
C SER A 194 16.87 1.43 -2.58
N GLY A 195 16.76 0.47 -1.65
CA GLY A 195 15.61 -0.46 -1.58
C GLY A 195 14.27 0.28 -1.63
N GLY A 196 14.07 1.26 -0.74
CA GLY A 196 12.86 2.08 -0.74
C GLY A 196 12.65 2.87 -2.04
N THR A 197 13.69 3.37 -2.70
CA THR A 197 13.52 4.08 -3.98
C THR A 197 13.13 3.13 -5.13
N ARG A 198 13.68 1.91 -5.15
CA ARG A 198 13.24 0.86 -6.08
C ARG A 198 11.78 0.50 -5.86
N GLN A 199 11.35 0.49 -4.60
CA GLN A 199 9.98 0.18 -4.27
C GLN A 199 9.01 1.31 -4.64
N LYS A 200 9.41 2.59 -4.47
CA LYS A 200 8.69 3.74 -5.05
C LYS A 200 8.57 3.62 -6.57
N LEU A 201 9.63 3.18 -7.26
CA LEU A 201 9.56 2.91 -8.70
C LEU A 201 8.52 1.83 -9.03
N ASN A 202 8.51 0.71 -8.32
CA ASN A 202 7.51 -0.35 -8.54
C ASN A 202 6.07 0.18 -8.39
N LEU A 203 5.80 1.02 -7.38
CA LEU A 203 4.51 1.68 -7.19
C LEU A 203 4.14 2.56 -8.39
N VAL A 204 5.08 3.40 -8.85
CA VAL A 204 4.87 4.26 -10.04
C VAL A 204 4.55 3.43 -11.27
N LEU A 205 5.26 2.32 -11.50
CA LEU A 205 5.03 1.44 -12.65
C LEU A 205 3.68 0.74 -12.58
N GLY A 206 3.26 0.30 -11.40
CA GLY A 206 1.93 -0.28 -11.16
C GLY A 206 0.80 0.71 -11.45
N GLU A 207 0.98 1.98 -11.12
CA GLU A 207 -0.02 3.04 -11.34
C GLU A 207 0.01 3.66 -12.76
N LEU A 208 1.13 3.55 -13.47
CA LEU A 208 1.44 4.31 -14.69
C LEU A 208 0.32 4.37 -15.74
N HIS A 209 -0.39 3.25 -15.92
CA HIS A 209 -1.44 3.08 -16.92
C HIS A 209 -2.87 3.34 -16.39
N ALA A 210 -2.97 3.99 -15.22
CA ALA A 210 -4.23 4.31 -14.54
C ALA A 210 -5.13 3.07 -14.34
N PRO A 211 -4.69 2.07 -13.56
CA PRO A 211 -5.46 0.86 -13.31
C PRO A 211 -6.73 1.13 -12.51
N ASP A 212 -7.73 0.26 -12.71
CA ASP A 212 -8.94 0.22 -11.89
C ASP A 212 -8.74 -0.61 -10.62
N LEU A 213 -7.86 -1.62 -10.70
CA LEU A 213 -7.50 -2.53 -9.61
C LEU A 213 -5.99 -2.49 -9.39
N LEU A 214 -5.56 -2.15 -8.17
CA LEU A 214 -4.18 -2.23 -7.71
C LEU A 214 -3.98 -3.46 -6.82
N LEU A 215 -2.94 -4.23 -7.12
CA LEU A 215 -2.56 -5.46 -6.43
C LEU A 215 -1.13 -5.27 -5.90
N LEU A 216 -0.96 -5.18 -4.59
CA LEU A 216 0.26 -4.73 -3.96
C LEU A 216 0.81 -5.81 -3.03
N ASP A 217 1.98 -6.37 -3.36
CA ASP A 217 2.61 -7.46 -2.62
C ASP A 217 3.70 -6.89 -1.70
N GLU A 218 3.37 -6.69 -0.42
CA GLU A 218 4.26 -6.11 0.60
C GLU A 218 5.02 -4.85 0.12
N PRO A 219 4.30 -3.85 -0.42
CA PRO A 219 4.91 -2.80 -1.21
C PRO A 219 5.71 -1.78 -0.38
N TYR A 220 5.81 -1.98 0.93
CA TYR A 220 6.45 -1.08 1.88
C TYR A 220 7.76 -1.65 2.44
N GLN A 221 8.19 -2.84 2.02
CA GLN A 221 9.47 -3.39 2.44
C GLN A 221 10.63 -2.43 2.07
N GLY A 222 11.46 -2.10 3.06
CA GLY A 222 12.59 -1.19 2.90
C GLY A 222 12.23 0.30 2.92
N PHE A 223 10.99 0.65 3.29
CA PHE A 223 10.60 2.03 3.60
C PHE A 223 11.03 2.42 5.02
N ASP A 224 11.43 3.68 5.16
CA ASP A 224 11.40 4.35 6.46
C ASP A 224 9.94 4.63 6.89
N GLN A 225 9.75 4.98 8.16
CA GLN A 225 8.43 5.20 8.72
C GLN A 225 7.65 6.32 8.03
N GLY A 226 8.31 7.39 7.57
CA GLY A 226 7.63 8.47 6.84
C GLY A 226 7.09 7.98 5.50
N THR A 227 7.91 7.25 4.76
CA THR A 227 7.53 6.67 3.47
C THR A 227 6.42 5.61 3.63
N TYR A 228 6.40 4.89 4.75
CA TYR A 228 5.30 3.97 5.08
C TYR A 228 3.95 4.69 5.22
N LEU A 229 3.93 5.83 5.92
CA LEU A 229 2.73 6.63 6.10
C LEU A 229 2.26 7.25 4.77
N ASP A 230 3.20 7.79 3.98
CA ASP A 230 2.91 8.32 2.63
C ASP A 230 2.30 7.25 1.72
N PHE A 231 2.76 6.00 1.84
CA PHE A 231 2.21 4.87 1.10
C PHE A 231 0.73 4.62 1.44
N TRP A 232 0.37 4.59 2.73
CA TRP A 232 -1.02 4.37 3.13
C TRP A 232 -1.93 5.53 2.73
N GLN A 233 -1.45 6.77 2.83
CA GLN A 233 -2.17 7.92 2.30
C GLN A 233 -2.45 7.76 0.79
N GLN A 234 -1.48 7.26 0.02
CA GLN A 234 -1.67 6.98 -1.40
C GLN A 234 -2.67 5.83 -1.65
N VAL A 235 -2.66 4.78 -0.82
CA VAL A 235 -3.65 3.69 -0.88
C VAL A 235 -5.07 4.23 -0.68
N PHE A 236 -5.28 5.08 0.31
CA PHE A 236 -6.58 5.69 0.57
C PHE A 236 -6.96 6.69 -0.53
N ALA A 237 -6.01 7.45 -1.08
CA ALA A 237 -6.28 8.31 -2.23
C ALA A 237 -6.74 7.51 -3.46
N TRP A 238 -6.19 6.32 -3.71
CA TRP A 238 -6.67 5.43 -4.77
C TRP A 238 -8.07 4.92 -4.50
N ARG A 239 -8.35 4.49 -3.27
CA ARG A 239 -9.69 4.09 -2.82
C ARG A 239 -10.70 5.22 -3.06
N ASP A 240 -10.40 6.42 -2.58
CA ASP A 240 -11.32 7.57 -2.65
C ASP A 240 -11.51 8.05 -4.10
N ALA A 241 -10.56 7.76 -5.00
CA ALA A 241 -10.69 7.94 -6.44
C ALA A 241 -11.51 6.84 -7.15
N GLY A 242 -12.12 5.91 -6.40
CA GLY A 242 -12.96 4.83 -6.90
C GLY A 242 -12.22 3.59 -7.39
N ARG A 243 -10.92 3.46 -7.12
CA ARG A 243 -10.14 2.25 -7.46
C ARG A 243 -10.36 1.15 -6.41
N ALA A 244 -10.20 -0.09 -6.82
CA ALA A 244 -10.06 -1.21 -5.89
C ALA A 244 -8.58 -1.40 -5.55
N VAL A 245 -8.25 -1.61 -4.28
CA VAL A 245 -6.87 -1.90 -3.85
C VAL A 245 -6.85 -3.20 -3.06
N VAL A 246 -5.92 -4.10 -3.39
CA VAL A 246 -5.63 -5.28 -2.61
C VAL A 246 -4.19 -5.20 -2.17
N VAL A 247 -3.95 -5.17 -0.86
CA VAL A 247 -2.62 -5.11 -0.28
C VAL A 247 -2.33 -6.38 0.52
N VAL A 248 -1.21 -7.04 0.23
CA VAL A 248 -0.65 -8.03 1.15
C VAL A 248 0.15 -7.29 2.20
N THR A 249 -0.22 -7.50 3.46
CA THR A 249 0.44 -6.87 4.59
C THR A 249 0.61 -7.87 5.75
N HIS A 250 1.65 -7.63 6.53
CA HIS A 250 1.92 -8.29 7.81
C HIS A 250 1.67 -7.39 9.01
N LEU A 251 1.37 -6.11 8.76
CA LEU A 251 1.25 -5.07 9.77
C LEU A 251 -0.23 -4.83 10.07
N LEU A 252 -0.60 -5.06 11.33
CA LEU A 252 -2.00 -5.09 11.79
C LEU A 252 -2.57 -3.70 12.10
N HIS A 253 -1.72 -2.69 12.32
CA HIS A 253 -2.16 -1.39 12.86
C HIS A 253 -3.06 -0.61 11.88
N ASP A 254 -2.81 -0.71 10.57
CA ASP A 254 -3.55 0.07 9.55
C ASP A 254 -4.82 -0.64 9.05
N LEU A 255 -5.13 -1.83 9.58
CA LEU A 255 -6.31 -2.60 9.18
C LEU A 255 -7.64 -1.96 9.62
N GLN A 256 -7.63 -0.97 10.50
CA GLN A 256 -8.88 -0.29 10.91
C GLN A 256 -9.54 0.48 9.76
N ASN A 257 -8.75 0.86 8.75
CA ASN A 257 -9.18 1.68 7.61
C ASN A 257 -9.36 0.88 6.31
N VAL A 258 -9.25 -0.46 6.37
CA VAL A 258 -9.51 -1.35 5.22
C VAL A 258 -10.95 -1.88 5.29
N ASP A 259 -11.56 -2.10 4.14
CA ASP A 259 -12.96 -2.54 4.04
C ASP A 259 -13.09 -4.06 4.21
N HIS A 260 -12.05 -4.82 3.83
CA HIS A 260 -12.03 -6.27 3.92
C HIS A 260 -10.68 -6.78 4.43
N VAL A 261 -10.70 -7.77 5.32
CA VAL A 261 -9.49 -8.49 5.75
C VAL A 261 -9.67 -9.96 5.43
N LEU A 262 -8.77 -10.51 4.61
CA LEU A 262 -8.67 -11.93 4.30
C LEU A 262 -7.47 -12.51 5.02
N ASP A 263 -7.71 -13.33 6.04
CA ASP A 263 -6.66 -14.14 6.66
C ASP A 263 -6.51 -15.48 5.92
N LEU A 264 -5.43 -15.60 5.14
CA LEU A 264 -5.16 -16.79 4.35
C LEU A 264 -4.68 -17.98 5.22
N GLY A 265 -4.25 -17.73 6.46
CA GLY A 265 -3.85 -18.76 7.41
C GLY A 265 -5.05 -19.46 8.04
N ALA A 266 -6.06 -18.70 8.47
CA ALA A 266 -7.26 -19.22 9.11
C ALA A 266 -8.12 -20.09 8.17
N SER A 267 -8.27 -19.69 6.91
CA SER A 267 -9.08 -20.44 5.92
C SER A 267 -8.54 -21.84 5.59
N PHE A 268 -7.27 -22.14 5.90
CA PHE A 268 -6.69 -23.46 5.66
C PHE A 268 -6.96 -24.46 6.80
N GLU A 269 -7.16 -23.98 8.04
CA GLU A 269 -7.42 -24.84 9.19
C GLU A 269 -8.88 -25.29 9.26
N GLU A 270 -9.83 -24.46 8.82
CA GLU A 270 -11.26 -24.81 8.77
C GLU A 270 -11.58 -25.93 7.76
N GLY A 271 -10.79 -26.06 6.68
CA GLY A 271 -10.97 -27.10 5.66
C GLY A 271 -10.40 -28.49 6.00
N GLN A 272 -9.81 -28.67 7.20
CA GLN A 272 -9.31 -29.96 7.70
C GLN A 272 -10.14 -30.58 8.82
N ARG A 273 -11.25 -29.94 9.23
CA ARG A 273 -12.19 -30.50 10.22
C ARG A 273 -13.37 -31.20 9.55
#